data_AF-A0A453CDI9-F1
#
_entry.id   AF-A0A453CDI9-F1
#
_cell.length_a   1.000
_cell.length_b   1.000
_cell.length_c   1.000
_cell.angle_alpha   90.00
_cell.angle_beta   90.00
_cell.angle_gamma   90.00
#
_symmetry.space_group_name_H-M   'P 1'
#
loop_
_entity.id
_entity.type
_entity.pdbx_description
1 polymer ?
#
loop_
_entity_poly.entity_id
_entity_poly.type
_entity_poly.pdbx_seq_one_letter_code
_entity_poly.pdbx_strand_id
1 'polypeptide(L)'
;EWNGDKAQELFDEGSKAIEEGQLVHAEDCFYTALRSRVLYYGRLSPMCVSTYYKYGYVLLYKARAEIAPYQDWRKSRTSRDDTGSSKASGSNAREDDTEKDLDLAWKMLHIAKAILEKSPCDPVVEVLTYCSLAEVSMEREDIHYSLSAWFKALAILEHLVEPDHCRIILINFHIFLAFKSASKIGDAIPYAAKVISFIKSRMQKLNKAYDAFLAVEV
;
A
#
# COMPACT_ATOMS: atom_id res chain seq x y z
N GLU A 1 23.22 -6.59 -24.30
CA GLU A 1 23.15 -7.89 -23.61
C GLU A 1 22.23 -7.76 -22.41
N TRP A 2 21.46 -8.79 -22.10
CA TRP A 2 20.60 -8.80 -20.91
C TRP A 2 21.48 -8.98 -19.67
N ASN A 3 21.33 -8.09 -18.69
CA ASN A 3 21.97 -8.21 -17.39
C ASN A 3 20.87 -8.41 -16.33
N GLY A 4 20.44 -9.67 -16.19
CA GLY A 4 19.43 -10.07 -15.21
C GLY A 4 19.82 -9.73 -13.79
N ASP A 5 21.10 -9.91 -13.47
CA ASP A 5 21.68 -9.61 -12.17
C ASP A 5 21.50 -8.13 -11.85
N LYS A 6 21.73 -7.24 -12.82
CA LYS A 6 21.51 -5.80 -12.62
C LYS A 6 20.06 -5.43 -12.36
N ALA A 7 19.11 -6.09 -13.04
CA ALA A 7 17.68 -5.85 -12.82
C ALA A 7 17.18 -6.41 -11.47
N GLN A 8 17.89 -7.39 -10.89
CA GLN A 8 17.62 -7.90 -9.55
C GLN A 8 18.27 -6.99 -8.49
N GLU A 9 19.52 -6.57 -8.68
CA GLU A 9 20.20 -5.59 -7.82
C GLU A 9 19.37 -4.32 -7.64
N LEU A 10 18.88 -3.72 -8.73
CA LEU A 10 18.03 -2.52 -8.67
C LEU A 10 16.71 -2.77 -7.93
N PHE A 11 16.16 -3.98 -8.04
CA PHE A 11 14.93 -4.32 -7.33
C PHE A 11 15.17 -4.41 -5.82
N ASP A 12 16.29 -5.01 -5.41
CA ASP A 12 16.66 -5.14 -4.00
C ASP A 12 17.05 -3.77 -3.41
N GLU A 13 17.79 -2.96 -4.17
CA GLU A 13 18.12 -1.58 -3.83
C GLU A 13 16.85 -0.72 -3.64
N GLY A 14 15.92 -0.77 -4.59
CA GLY A 14 14.64 -0.05 -4.47
C GLY A 14 13.81 -0.53 -3.28
N SER A 15 13.90 -1.81 -2.93
CA SER A 15 13.20 -2.37 -1.76
C SER A 15 13.75 -1.82 -0.46
N LYS A 16 15.09 -1.76 -0.34
CA LYS A 16 15.75 -1.14 0.79
C LYS A 16 15.44 0.37 0.87
N ALA A 17 15.40 1.06 -0.26
CA ALA A 17 15.05 2.47 -0.32
C ALA A 17 13.63 2.76 0.21
N ILE A 18 12.66 1.85 -0.01
CA ILE A 18 11.32 1.94 0.62
C ILE A 18 11.43 1.90 2.14
N GLU A 19 12.18 0.95 2.69
CA GLU A 19 12.35 0.79 4.14
C GLU A 19 13.01 2.01 4.79
N GLU A 20 13.91 2.68 4.05
CA GLU A 20 14.59 3.91 4.45
C GLU A 20 13.75 5.19 4.18
N GLY A 21 12.56 5.06 3.58
CA GLY A 21 11.69 6.18 3.22
C GLY A 21 12.18 7.03 2.05
N GLN A 22 13.16 6.56 1.29
CA GLN A 22 13.73 7.22 0.12
C GLN A 22 12.90 6.95 -1.14
N LEU A 23 11.67 7.46 -1.18
CA LEU A 23 10.70 7.10 -2.20
C LEU A 23 11.10 7.48 -3.64
N VAL A 24 11.78 8.62 -3.82
CA VAL A 24 12.29 9.04 -5.15
C VAL A 24 13.36 8.07 -5.66
N HIS A 25 14.30 7.67 -4.79
CA HIS A 25 15.33 6.69 -5.16
C HIS A 25 14.72 5.32 -5.46
N ALA A 26 13.74 4.89 -4.66
CA ALA A 26 13.00 3.67 -4.89
C ALA A 26 12.28 3.67 -6.25
N GLU A 27 11.66 4.80 -6.61
CA GLU A 27 10.98 4.98 -7.90
C GLU A 27 11.93 4.76 -9.07
N ASP A 28 13.08 5.45 -9.08
CA ASP A 28 14.09 5.34 -10.14
C ASP A 28 14.62 3.91 -10.27
N CYS A 29 14.85 3.25 -9.13
CA CYS A 29 15.28 1.86 -9.06
C CYS A 29 14.24 0.93 -9.72
N PHE A 30 12.97 1.04 -9.34
CA PHE A 30 11.92 0.17 -9.87
C PHE A 30 11.58 0.48 -11.32
N TYR A 31 11.58 1.75 -11.74
CA TYR A 31 11.43 2.13 -13.14
C TYR A 31 12.50 1.47 -14.01
N THR A 32 13.76 1.58 -13.60
CA THR A 32 14.89 1.04 -14.36
C THR A 32 14.89 -0.49 -14.37
N ALA A 33 14.62 -1.12 -13.22
CA ALA A 33 14.46 -2.57 -13.12
C ALA A 33 13.32 -3.09 -14.00
N LEU A 34 12.16 -2.43 -13.96
CA LEU A 34 10.98 -2.81 -14.72
C LEU A 34 11.22 -2.71 -16.23
N ARG A 35 11.82 -1.60 -16.68
CA ARG A 35 12.16 -1.41 -18.09
C ARG A 35 13.04 -2.54 -18.61
N SER A 36 14.06 -2.94 -17.84
CA SER A 36 14.93 -4.08 -18.19
C SER A 36 14.16 -5.41 -18.25
N ARG A 37 13.36 -5.71 -17.22
CA ARG A 37 12.56 -6.94 -17.15
C ARG A 37 11.54 -7.04 -18.29
N VAL A 38 10.84 -5.95 -18.61
CA VAL A 38 9.85 -5.90 -19.69
C VAL A 38 10.51 -6.09 -21.06
N LEU A 39 11.68 -5.48 -21.30
CA LEU A 39 12.42 -5.64 -22.55
C LEU A 39 12.83 -7.09 -22.80
N TYR A 40 13.15 -7.84 -21.75
CA TYR A 40 13.64 -9.21 -21.86
C TYR A 40 12.53 -10.28 -21.78
N TYR A 41 11.71 -10.22 -20.74
CA TYR A 41 10.67 -11.22 -20.47
C TYR A 41 9.34 -10.91 -21.17
N GLY A 42 9.13 -9.66 -21.58
CA GLY A 42 7.85 -9.18 -22.08
C GLY A 42 6.96 -8.56 -21.01
N ARG A 43 6.08 -7.65 -21.46
CA ARG A 43 5.23 -6.81 -20.60
C ARG A 43 4.32 -7.59 -19.66
N LEU A 44 3.82 -8.76 -20.07
CA LEU A 44 2.85 -9.54 -19.30
C LEU A 44 3.46 -10.80 -18.67
N SER A 45 4.80 -10.86 -18.55
CA SER A 45 5.47 -11.99 -17.94
C SER A 45 5.29 -12.02 -16.41
N PRO A 46 5.07 -13.20 -15.80
CA PRO A 46 5.08 -13.37 -14.34
C PRO A 46 6.36 -12.83 -13.67
N MET A 47 7.49 -12.83 -14.38
CA MET A 47 8.77 -12.29 -13.87
C MET A 47 8.75 -10.77 -13.63
N CYS A 48 7.77 -10.05 -14.18
CA CYS A 48 7.62 -8.61 -14.03
C CYS A 48 6.65 -8.22 -12.90
N VAL A 49 5.86 -9.17 -12.36
CA VAL A 49 4.76 -8.90 -11.42
C VAL A 49 5.22 -8.14 -10.20
N SER A 50 6.25 -8.63 -9.52
CA SER A 50 6.73 -8.03 -8.27
C SER A 50 7.27 -6.61 -8.49
N THR A 51 7.87 -6.34 -9.66
CA THR A 51 8.37 -5.01 -10.01
C THR A 51 7.24 -4.06 -10.37
N TYR A 52 6.22 -4.50 -11.12
CA TYR A 52 5.02 -3.70 -11.37
C TYR A 52 4.32 -3.33 -10.05
N TYR A 53 4.15 -4.30 -9.16
CA TYR A 53 3.58 -4.07 -7.84
C TYR A 53 4.39 -3.04 -7.04
N LYS A 54 5.70 -3.25 -6.86
CA LYS A 54 6.53 -2.34 -6.06
C LYS A 54 6.63 -0.94 -6.67
N TYR A 55 6.69 -0.84 -8.00
CA TYR A 55 6.70 0.45 -8.68
C TYR A 55 5.39 1.21 -8.43
N GLY A 56 4.24 0.55 -8.62
CA GLY A 56 2.94 1.15 -8.32
C GLY A 56 2.77 1.52 -6.84
N TYR A 57 3.31 0.70 -5.94
CA TYR A 57 3.31 0.96 -4.51
C TYR A 57 4.09 2.24 -4.14
N VAL A 58 5.30 2.42 -4.68
CA VAL A 58 6.11 3.63 -4.40
C VAL A 58 5.40 4.89 -4.88
N LEU A 59 4.84 4.88 -6.10
CA LEU A 59 4.11 6.01 -6.67
C LEU A 59 2.90 6.40 -5.80
N LEU A 60 2.14 5.43 -5.31
CA LEU A 60 1.03 5.67 -4.37
C LEU A 60 1.52 6.32 -3.07
N TYR A 61 2.63 5.85 -2.52
CA TYR A 61 3.18 6.40 -1.27
C TYR A 61 3.75 7.81 -1.45
N LYS A 62 4.35 8.11 -2.62
CA LYS A 62 4.77 9.46 -2.99
C LYS A 62 3.58 10.42 -3.02
N ALA A 63 2.54 10.07 -3.77
CA ALA A 63 1.32 10.87 -3.85
C ALA A 63 0.71 11.14 -2.45
N ARG A 64 0.66 10.13 -1.58
CA ARG A 64 0.16 10.30 -0.20
C ARG A 64 1.04 11.17 0.68
N ALA A 65 2.37 11.10 0.55
CA ALA A 65 3.29 11.95 1.29
C ALA A 65 3.11 13.44 0.94
N GLU A 66 2.57 13.72 -0.24
CA GLU A 66 2.24 15.06 -0.72
C GLU A 66 0.85 15.52 -0.27
N ILE A 67 -0.13 14.60 -0.21
CA ILE A 67 -1.51 14.86 0.27
C ILE A 67 -1.58 15.01 1.81
N ALA A 68 -0.69 14.36 2.56
CA ALA A 68 -0.83 14.26 4.01
C ALA A 68 -0.68 15.61 4.77
N PRO A 69 -1.58 15.92 5.74
CA PRO A 69 -1.42 17.01 6.71
C PRO A 69 -0.22 16.86 7.65
N TYR A 70 0.55 15.76 7.55
CA TYR A 70 1.71 15.50 8.40
C TYR A 70 2.88 16.47 8.14
N GLN A 71 2.88 17.16 6.99
CA GLN A 71 3.82 18.25 6.71
C GLN A 71 3.63 19.44 7.68
N ASP A 72 2.42 19.66 8.21
CA ASP A 72 2.10 20.77 9.10
C ASP A 72 2.63 20.56 10.54
N TRP A 73 2.56 19.32 11.03
CA TRP A 73 3.14 18.95 12.34
C TRP A 73 4.67 18.97 12.34
N ARG A 74 5.32 18.69 11.19
CA ARG A 74 6.78 18.75 11.05
C ARG A 74 7.30 20.19 11.01
N LYS A 75 6.61 21.10 10.30
CA LYS A 75 6.92 22.54 10.29
C LYS A 75 6.73 23.19 11.66
N SER A 76 5.70 22.75 12.41
CA SER A 76 5.42 23.24 13.77
C SER A 76 6.50 22.89 14.81
N ARG A 77 7.39 21.91 14.53
CA ARG A 77 8.50 21.54 15.43
C ARG A 77 9.83 22.27 15.13
N THR A 78 9.96 22.94 14.00
CA THR A 78 11.23 23.54 13.56
C THR A 78 11.18 25.05 13.31
N SER A 79 10.08 25.74 13.65
CA SER A 79 10.06 27.21 13.59
C SER A 79 9.43 27.83 14.85
N ARG A 80 10.24 27.91 15.91
CA ARG A 80 10.19 29.08 16.79
C ARG A 80 11.44 29.88 16.48
N ASP A 81 11.35 30.68 15.43
CA ASP A 81 11.89 32.03 15.38
C ASP A 81 11.43 32.69 14.07
N ASP A 82 11.45 34.01 14.12
CA ASP A 82 10.43 34.94 13.68
C ASP A 82 10.60 35.44 12.23
N THR A 83 9.60 36.23 11.83
CA THR A 83 9.60 37.29 10.80
C THR A 83 9.18 36.88 9.38
N GLY A 84 8.02 37.43 8.99
CA GLY A 84 7.30 37.06 7.77
C GLY A 84 7.89 37.56 6.45
N SER A 85 7.48 36.90 5.37
CA SER A 85 7.17 37.54 4.09
C SER A 85 6.44 36.56 3.18
N SER A 86 5.27 37.02 2.74
CA SER A 86 4.47 36.74 1.54
C SER A 86 4.89 35.68 0.50
N LYS A 87 3.82 35.11 -0.08
CA LYS A 87 3.65 34.41 -1.37
C LYS A 87 3.95 32.90 -1.39
N ALA A 88 2.88 32.11 -1.54
CA ALA A 88 2.94 30.83 -2.22
C ALA A 88 1.84 30.78 -3.29
N SER A 89 2.12 31.42 -4.43
CA SER A 89 1.62 30.96 -5.72
C SER A 89 2.45 29.71 -6.04
N GLY A 90 1.89 28.53 -5.84
CA GLY A 90 2.59 27.24 -5.99
C GLY A 90 1.76 25.99 -5.72
N SER A 91 0.44 26.11 -5.58
CA SER A 91 -0.47 24.98 -5.33
C SER A 91 -0.63 24.07 -6.56
N ASN A 92 -0.77 24.65 -7.75
CA ASN A 92 -1.22 23.88 -8.92
C ASN A 92 -0.19 22.91 -9.50
N ALA A 93 1.12 23.16 -9.34
CA ALA A 93 2.15 22.26 -9.87
C ALA A 93 2.27 20.97 -9.04
N ARG A 94 1.99 21.04 -7.74
CA ARG A 94 2.12 19.90 -6.82
C ARG A 94 0.92 18.96 -6.93
N GLU A 95 -0.29 19.52 -7.07
CA GLU A 95 -1.50 18.73 -7.32
C GLU A 95 -1.41 17.95 -8.64
N ASP A 96 -0.86 18.57 -9.70
CA ASP A 96 -0.66 17.94 -11.01
C ASP A 96 0.32 16.76 -10.95
N ASP A 97 1.42 16.87 -10.19
CA ASP A 97 2.37 15.77 -10.02
C ASP A 97 1.80 14.63 -9.14
N THR A 98 1.06 14.96 -8.08
CA THR A 98 0.34 13.98 -7.27
C THR A 98 -0.68 13.19 -8.11
N GLU A 99 -1.47 13.87 -8.95
CA GLU A 99 -2.46 13.21 -9.80
C GLU A 99 -1.79 12.25 -10.79
N LYS A 100 -0.70 12.66 -11.43
CA LYS A 100 0.10 11.81 -12.34
C LYS A 100 0.64 10.58 -11.64
N ASP A 101 1.17 10.73 -10.43
CA ASP A 101 1.69 9.62 -9.63
C ASP A 101 0.59 8.62 -9.29
N LEU A 102 -0.60 9.09 -8.88
CA LEU A 102 -1.76 8.21 -8.65
C LEU A 102 -2.23 7.50 -9.93
N ASP A 103 -2.24 8.21 -11.05
CA ASP A 103 -2.63 7.69 -12.35
C ASP A 103 -1.67 6.59 -12.83
N LEU A 104 -0.37 6.80 -12.63
CA LEU A 104 0.66 5.83 -12.98
C LEU A 104 0.65 4.64 -12.00
N ALA A 105 0.48 4.89 -10.70
CA ALA A 105 0.34 3.83 -9.69
C ALA A 105 -0.80 2.88 -10.05
N TRP A 106 -1.98 3.43 -10.35
CA TRP A 106 -3.15 2.66 -10.79
C TRP A 106 -2.82 1.82 -12.03
N LYS A 107 -2.21 2.42 -13.08
CA LYS A 107 -1.82 1.69 -14.30
C LYS A 107 -0.85 0.54 -14.01
N MET A 108 0.17 0.75 -13.18
CA MET A 108 1.16 -0.29 -12.85
C MET A 108 0.54 -1.43 -12.07
N LEU A 109 -0.31 -1.13 -11.10
CA LEU A 109 -1.01 -2.12 -10.28
C LEU A 109 -2.03 -2.93 -11.09
N HIS A 110 -2.72 -2.32 -12.06
CA HIS A 110 -3.60 -3.06 -12.98
C HIS A 110 -2.85 -4.01 -13.91
N ILE A 111 -1.62 -3.66 -14.31
CA ILE A 111 -0.77 -4.59 -15.06
C ILE A 111 -0.36 -5.77 -14.17
N ALA A 112 0.09 -5.52 -12.93
CA ALA A 112 0.41 -6.58 -11.97
C ALA A 112 -0.78 -7.53 -11.76
N LYS A 113 -1.97 -6.96 -11.51
CA LYS A 113 -3.23 -7.71 -11.40
C LYS A 113 -3.50 -8.56 -12.64
N ALA A 114 -3.41 -8.00 -13.84
CA ALA A 114 -3.71 -8.72 -15.07
C ALA A 114 -2.75 -9.90 -15.33
N ILE A 115 -1.51 -9.82 -14.84
CA ILE A 115 -0.56 -10.93 -14.91
C ILE A 115 -0.91 -12.01 -13.87
N LEU A 116 -1.22 -11.61 -12.63
CA LEU A 116 -1.63 -12.53 -11.55
C LEU A 116 -2.92 -13.30 -11.89
N GLU A 117 -3.90 -12.64 -12.50
CA GLU A 117 -5.15 -13.28 -12.94
C GLU A 117 -4.92 -14.32 -14.06
N LYS A 118 -3.90 -14.15 -14.88
CA LYS A 118 -3.51 -15.10 -15.93
C LYS A 118 -2.57 -16.19 -15.43
N SER A 119 -1.79 -15.91 -14.40
CA SER A 119 -0.72 -16.77 -13.90
C SER A 119 -0.58 -16.54 -12.40
N PRO A 120 -1.37 -17.26 -11.57
CA PRO A 120 -1.30 -17.15 -10.12
C PRO A 120 0.03 -17.75 -9.66
N CYS A 121 1.03 -16.90 -9.45
CA CYS A 121 2.38 -17.28 -9.07
C CYS A 121 2.73 -16.95 -7.62
N ASP A 122 2.10 -15.93 -7.03
CA ASP A 122 2.37 -15.47 -5.68
C ASP A 122 1.08 -14.89 -5.05
N PRO A 123 0.40 -15.66 -4.18
CA PRO A 123 -0.85 -15.21 -3.57
C PRO A 123 -0.65 -14.07 -2.56
N VAL A 124 0.56 -13.90 -2.00
CA VAL A 124 0.86 -12.78 -1.11
C VAL A 124 0.97 -11.49 -1.91
N VAL A 125 1.69 -11.51 -3.03
CA VAL A 125 1.76 -10.35 -3.95
C VAL A 125 0.40 -10.05 -4.56
N GLU A 126 -0.43 -11.07 -4.80
CA GLU A 126 -1.82 -10.87 -5.24
C GLU A 126 -2.65 -10.09 -4.22
N VAL A 127 -2.66 -10.53 -2.96
CA VAL A 127 -3.34 -9.79 -1.87
C VAL A 127 -2.82 -8.35 -1.79
N LEU A 128 -1.50 -8.17 -1.79
CA LEU A 128 -0.90 -6.83 -1.69
C LEU A 128 -1.25 -5.95 -2.90
N THR A 129 -1.32 -6.51 -4.09
CA THR A 129 -1.73 -5.79 -5.31
C THR A 129 -3.16 -5.30 -5.20
N TYR A 130 -4.09 -6.14 -4.74
CA TYR A 130 -5.48 -5.72 -4.51
C TYR A 130 -5.60 -4.70 -3.38
N CYS A 131 -4.83 -4.82 -2.28
CA CYS A 131 -4.79 -3.80 -1.23
C CYS A 131 -4.33 -2.44 -1.80
N SER A 132 -3.22 -2.41 -2.53
CA SER A 132 -2.71 -1.16 -3.12
C SER A 132 -3.64 -0.60 -4.19
N LEU A 133 -4.33 -1.44 -4.97
CA LEU A 133 -5.39 -1.02 -5.90
C LEU A 133 -6.55 -0.35 -5.17
N ALA A 134 -6.96 -0.92 -4.05
CA ALA A 134 -8.05 -0.36 -3.26
C ALA A 134 -7.66 1.01 -2.66
N GLU A 135 -6.43 1.10 -2.16
CA GLU A 135 -5.84 2.33 -1.65
C GLU A 135 -5.72 3.43 -2.70
N VAL A 136 -5.12 3.15 -3.86
CA VAL A 136 -5.02 4.16 -4.94
C VAL A 136 -6.41 4.58 -5.45
N SER A 137 -7.37 3.66 -5.49
CA SER A 137 -8.75 4.00 -5.85
C SER A 137 -9.44 4.89 -4.80
N MET A 138 -9.13 4.74 -3.51
CA MET A 138 -9.60 5.68 -2.48
C MET A 138 -9.07 7.10 -2.72
N GLU A 139 -7.76 7.24 -3.00
CA GLU A 139 -7.16 8.56 -3.27
C GLU A 139 -7.71 9.20 -4.54
N ARG A 140 -8.11 8.38 -5.52
CA ARG A 140 -8.76 8.81 -6.78
C ARG A 140 -10.28 8.98 -6.66
N GLU A 141 -10.82 8.89 -5.45
CA GLU A 141 -12.25 8.99 -5.16
C GLU A 141 -13.15 7.93 -5.83
N ASP A 142 -12.57 6.86 -6.39
CA ASP A 142 -13.29 5.70 -6.91
C ASP A 142 -13.60 4.70 -5.78
N ILE A 143 -14.55 5.08 -4.93
CA ILE A 143 -14.92 4.29 -3.75
C ILE A 143 -15.51 2.92 -4.15
N HIS A 144 -16.19 2.85 -5.29
CA HIS A 144 -16.78 1.60 -5.77
C HIS A 144 -15.71 0.57 -6.13
N TYR A 145 -14.70 0.96 -6.91
CA TYR A 145 -13.59 0.07 -7.23
C TYR A 145 -12.77 -0.27 -5.98
N SER A 146 -12.55 0.71 -5.09
CA SER A 146 -11.87 0.49 -3.81
C SER A 146 -12.50 -0.64 -3.00
N LEU A 147 -13.83 -0.59 -2.79
CA LEU A 147 -14.55 -1.65 -2.06
C LEU A 147 -14.41 -3.00 -2.75
N SER A 148 -14.55 -3.06 -4.07
CA SER A 148 -14.39 -4.30 -4.85
C SER A 148 -13.00 -4.91 -4.66
N ALA A 149 -11.95 -4.08 -4.73
CA ALA A 149 -10.57 -4.51 -4.55
C ALA A 149 -10.30 -4.97 -3.11
N TRP A 150 -10.82 -4.26 -2.09
CA TRP A 150 -10.71 -4.71 -0.70
C TRP A 150 -11.40 -6.04 -0.45
N PHE A 151 -12.60 -6.26 -1.00
CA PHE A 151 -13.28 -7.55 -0.85
C PHE A 151 -12.52 -8.68 -1.51
N LYS A 152 -11.92 -8.43 -2.67
CA LYS A 152 -11.09 -9.42 -3.35
C LYS A 152 -9.82 -9.74 -2.54
N ALA A 153 -9.15 -8.73 -1.99
CA ALA A 153 -8.00 -8.91 -1.10
C ALA A 153 -8.38 -9.72 0.16
N LEU A 154 -9.52 -9.40 0.78
CA LEU A 154 -10.01 -10.10 1.97
C LEU A 154 -10.29 -11.58 1.65
N ALA A 155 -11.01 -11.86 0.57
CA ALA A 155 -11.38 -13.21 0.17
C ALA A 155 -10.15 -14.09 -0.08
N ILE A 156 -9.10 -13.56 -0.73
CA ILE A 156 -7.85 -14.30 -0.93
C ILE A 156 -7.15 -14.51 0.41
N LEU A 157 -7.02 -13.47 1.23
CA LEU A 157 -6.29 -13.51 2.49
C LEU A 157 -6.92 -14.48 3.51
N GLU A 158 -8.26 -14.58 3.56
CA GLU A 158 -8.99 -15.50 4.44
C GLU A 158 -8.65 -16.98 4.18
N HIS A 159 -8.15 -17.32 2.99
CA HIS A 159 -7.66 -18.66 2.67
C HIS A 159 -6.18 -18.88 3.01
N LEU A 160 -5.41 -17.81 3.27
CA LEU A 160 -3.96 -17.88 3.47
C LEU A 160 -3.54 -17.84 4.95
N VAL A 161 -4.36 -17.23 5.82
CA VAL A 161 -3.99 -16.96 7.21
C VAL A 161 -5.13 -17.23 8.18
N GLU A 162 -4.82 -17.34 9.47
CA GLU A 162 -5.82 -17.49 10.52
C GLU A 162 -6.78 -16.28 10.60
N PRO A 163 -8.06 -16.47 10.99
CA PRO A 163 -9.07 -15.41 10.99
C PRO A 163 -8.74 -14.15 11.79
N ASP A 164 -7.93 -14.27 12.85
CA ASP A 164 -7.51 -13.14 13.70
C ASP A 164 -6.11 -12.60 13.33
N HIS A 165 -5.61 -12.90 12.13
CA HIS A 165 -4.37 -12.34 11.61
C HIS A 165 -4.47 -10.82 11.44
N CYS A 166 -3.42 -10.08 11.82
CA CYS A 166 -3.41 -8.60 11.82
C CYS A 166 -3.83 -7.99 10.48
N ARG A 167 -3.46 -8.62 9.36
CA ARG A 167 -3.80 -8.11 8.02
C ARG A 167 -5.30 -8.25 7.69
N ILE A 168 -5.98 -9.28 8.19
CA ILE A 168 -7.46 -9.39 8.06
C ILE A 168 -8.13 -8.24 8.81
N ILE A 169 -7.65 -7.94 10.03
CA ILE A 169 -8.15 -6.83 10.83
C ILE A 169 -7.97 -5.51 10.08
N LEU A 170 -6.78 -5.26 9.52
CA LEU A 170 -6.47 -4.06 8.77
C LEU A 170 -7.37 -3.90 7.53
N ILE A 171 -7.58 -4.97 6.75
CA ILE A 171 -8.47 -4.92 5.58
C ILE A 171 -9.93 -4.63 5.99
N ASN A 172 -10.43 -5.26 7.06
CA ASN A 172 -11.77 -4.96 7.57
C ASN A 172 -11.90 -3.49 8.01
N PHE A 173 -10.84 -2.92 8.60
CA PHE A 173 -10.81 -1.50 8.94
C PHE A 173 -10.82 -0.59 7.71
N HIS A 174 -10.07 -0.92 6.64
CA HIS A 174 -10.12 -0.16 5.39
C HIS A 174 -11.48 -0.26 4.69
N ILE A 175 -12.13 -1.41 4.69
CA ILE A 175 -13.50 -1.57 4.15
C ILE A 175 -14.48 -0.68 4.94
N PHE A 176 -14.37 -0.66 6.27
CA PHE A 176 -15.15 0.24 7.11
C PHE A 176 -14.94 1.71 6.71
N LEU A 177 -13.70 2.14 6.51
CA LEU A 177 -13.38 3.50 6.08
C LEU A 177 -13.96 3.82 4.70
N ALA A 178 -13.91 2.88 3.75
CA ALA A 178 -14.46 3.05 2.41
C ALA A 178 -16.00 3.14 2.42
N PHE A 179 -16.70 2.34 3.23
CA PHE A 179 -18.15 2.52 3.40
C PHE A 179 -18.52 3.84 4.06
N LYS A 180 -17.70 4.29 5.03
CA LYS A 180 -17.88 5.57 5.69
C LYS A 180 -17.70 6.74 4.70
N SER A 181 -16.69 6.71 3.84
CA SER A 181 -16.49 7.74 2.81
C SER A 181 -17.64 7.76 1.80
N ALA A 182 -18.24 6.59 1.50
CA ALA A 182 -19.46 6.49 0.69
C ALA A 182 -20.76 6.88 1.42
N SER A 183 -20.70 7.35 2.68
CA SER A 183 -21.87 7.63 3.53
C SER A 183 -22.80 6.42 3.76
N LYS A 184 -22.32 5.20 3.53
CA LYS A 184 -23.05 3.94 3.72
C LYS A 184 -22.82 3.37 5.11
N ILE A 185 -23.25 4.10 6.13
CA ILE A 185 -22.94 3.77 7.54
C ILE A 185 -23.51 2.39 7.94
N GLY A 186 -24.69 2.03 7.45
CA GLY A 186 -25.29 0.71 7.71
C GLY A 186 -24.40 -0.45 7.26
N ASP A 187 -23.81 -0.34 6.07
CA ASP A 187 -22.89 -1.34 5.51
C ASP A 187 -21.53 -1.34 6.21
N ALA A 188 -21.14 -0.22 6.84
CA ALA A 188 -19.86 -0.10 7.56
C ALA A 188 -19.87 -0.81 8.93
N ILE A 189 -21.02 -0.87 9.62
CA ILE A 189 -21.15 -1.39 10.99
C ILE A 189 -20.63 -2.83 11.14
N PRO A 190 -20.97 -3.79 10.26
CA PRO A 190 -20.46 -5.16 10.36
C PRO A 190 -18.93 -5.25 10.38
N TYR A 191 -18.25 -4.41 9.60
CA TYR A 191 -16.79 -4.41 9.52
C TYR A 191 -16.15 -3.81 10.77
N ALA A 192 -16.71 -2.72 11.31
CA ALA A 192 -16.29 -2.19 12.61
C ALA A 192 -16.46 -3.22 13.73
N ALA A 193 -17.59 -3.95 13.75
CA ALA A 193 -17.84 -5.00 14.72
C ALA A 193 -16.84 -6.16 14.60
N LYS A 194 -16.51 -6.59 13.37
CA LYS A 194 -15.46 -7.60 13.11
C LYS A 194 -14.10 -7.16 13.64
N VAL A 195 -13.67 -5.92 13.35
CA VAL A 195 -12.40 -5.36 13.83
C VAL A 195 -12.31 -5.41 15.36
N ILE A 196 -13.36 -4.93 16.05
CA ILE A 196 -13.42 -4.96 17.52
C ILE A 196 -13.34 -6.39 18.05
N SER A 197 -14.08 -7.31 17.44
CA SER A 197 -14.08 -8.73 17.82
C SER A 197 -12.68 -9.35 17.70
N PHE A 198 -12.02 -9.16 16.55
CA PHE A 198 -10.70 -9.73 16.31
C PHE A 198 -9.63 -9.15 17.24
N ILE A 199 -9.64 -7.83 17.49
CA ILE A 199 -8.71 -7.19 18.43
C ILE A 199 -8.90 -7.76 19.83
N LYS A 200 -10.15 -7.91 20.30
CA LYS A 200 -10.45 -8.53 21.61
C LYS A 200 -9.91 -9.96 21.70
N SER A 201 -10.12 -10.77 20.66
CA SER A 201 -9.60 -12.15 20.60
C SER A 201 -8.07 -12.18 20.69
N ARG A 202 -7.37 -11.33 19.92
CA ARG A 202 -5.91 -11.22 19.96
C ARG A 202 -5.38 -10.79 21.32
N MET A 203 -6.02 -9.80 21.96
CA MET A 203 -5.65 -9.36 23.31
C MET A 203 -5.76 -10.51 24.31
N GLN A 204 -6.83 -11.31 24.23
CA GLN A 204 -6.99 -12.48 25.10
C GLN A 204 -5.90 -13.53 24.85
N LYS A 205 -5.56 -13.83 23.60
CA LYS A 205 -4.45 -14.75 23.26
C LYS A 205 -3.11 -14.26 23.81
N LEU A 206 -2.82 -12.97 23.66
CA LEU A 206 -1.59 -12.34 24.16
C LEU A 206 -1.51 -12.38 25.68
N ASN A 207 -2.59 -12.05 26.39
CA ASN A 207 -2.62 -12.11 27.86
C ASN A 207 -2.37 -13.54 28.35
N LYS A 208 -3.01 -14.55 27.74
CA LYS A 208 -2.76 -15.96 28.10
C LYS A 208 -1.32 -16.39 27.84
N ALA A 209 -0.73 -15.95 26.74
CA ALA A 209 0.67 -16.25 26.43
C ALA A 209 1.63 -15.59 27.45
N TYR A 210 1.31 -14.36 27.86
CA TYR A 210 2.05 -13.65 28.90
C TYR A 210 1.94 -14.33 30.27
N ASP A 211 0.73 -14.72 30.68
CA ASP A 211 0.52 -15.44 31.94
C ASP A 211 1.26 -16.79 31.95
N ALA A 212 1.24 -17.51 30.82
CA ALA A 212 1.97 -18.76 30.67
C ALA A 212 3.49 -18.57 30.73
N PHE A 213 4.01 -17.47 30.16
CA PHE A 213 5.43 -17.12 30.25
C PHE A 213 5.87 -16.89 31.70
N LEU A 214 5.09 -16.11 32.46
CA LEU A 214 5.36 -15.85 33.88
C LEU A 214 5.32 -17.11 34.74
N ALA A 215 4.46 -18.08 34.39
CA ALA A 215 4.34 -19.34 35.12
C ALA A 215 5.52 -20.31 34.91
N VAL A 216 6.37 -20.08 33.89
CA VAL A 216 7.55 -20.92 33.60
C VAL A 216 8.82 -20.35 34.26
N GLU A 217 8.83 -19.08 34.64
CA GLU A 217 9.94 -18.43 35.36
C GLU A 217 9.87 -18.60 36.90
N VAL A 218 8.84 -19.29 37.41
CA VAL A 218 8.61 -19.62 38.83
C VAL A 218 8.85 -21.10 39.09
#